data_AF-A0A7R9R1M7-F1
#
_entry.id   AF-A0A7R9R1M7-F1
#
_cell.length_a   1.000
_cell.length_b   1.000
_cell.length_c   1.000
_cell.angle_alpha   90.00
_cell.angle_beta   90.00
_cell.angle_gamma   90.00
#
_symmetry.space_group_name_H-M   'P 1'
#
loop_
_entity.id
_entity.type
_entity.pdbx_description
1 polymer ?
#
loop_
_entity_poly.entity_id
_entity_poly.type
_entity_poly.pdbx_seq_one_letter_code
_entity_poly.pdbx_strand_id
1 'polypeptide(L)'
;MTCIQGKKWQHPFDPTLVFDIPDQVDTINTLPGGVLNTKATLIETTEDFKKSKGFDLGLDVNTVAYGAYGVSGSFKQAQEDLVNSTKSIVEVSAFVSAIRVDMSPYYEITPNQEFQDFVEKQLPDTIAANPAKYQEFVDTFGTHYFDSAFFGGFVQQSIELSSNLN
;
A
#
# COMPACT_ATOMS: atom_id res chain seq x y z
N MET A 1 -2.26 16.03 -11.56
CA MET A 1 -2.70 15.00 -12.51
C MET A 1 -3.42 15.69 -13.66
N THR A 2 -3.23 15.20 -14.87
CA THR A 2 -3.80 15.76 -16.10
C THR A 2 -4.60 14.68 -16.80
N CYS A 3 -5.61 15.06 -17.61
CA CYS A 3 -6.42 14.14 -18.42
C CYS A 3 -6.40 14.57 -19.90
N ILE A 4 -5.23 15.03 -20.39
CA ILE A 4 -5.08 15.67 -21.70
C ILE A 4 -5.25 14.65 -22.82
N GLN A 5 -4.93 13.38 -22.58
CA GLN A 5 -5.11 12.29 -23.55
C GLN A 5 -6.59 11.98 -23.82
N GLY A 6 -7.52 12.53 -23.03
CA GLY A 6 -8.96 12.35 -23.22
C GLY A 6 -9.44 10.91 -23.01
N LYS A 7 -8.65 10.08 -22.33
CA LYS A 7 -9.03 8.72 -21.95
C LYS A 7 -10.25 8.78 -21.02
N LYS A 8 -11.22 7.89 -21.25
CA LYS A 8 -12.45 7.79 -20.46
C LYS A 8 -12.64 6.38 -19.93
N TRP A 9 -13.14 6.27 -18.71
CA TRP A 9 -13.57 5.01 -18.10
C TRP A 9 -15.05 5.09 -17.76
N GLN A 10 -15.80 4.07 -18.16
CA GLN A 10 -17.22 3.94 -17.84
C GLN A 10 -17.39 2.96 -16.68
N HIS A 11 -18.20 3.34 -15.69
CA HIS A 11 -18.44 2.50 -14.54
C HIS A 11 -19.16 1.20 -14.94
N PRO A 12 -18.69 0.03 -14.49
CA PRO A 12 -19.19 -1.27 -14.96
C PRO A 12 -20.63 -1.57 -14.55
N PHE A 13 -21.10 -0.97 -13.45
CA PHE A 13 -22.45 -1.21 -12.92
C PHE A 13 -23.41 -0.05 -13.16
N ASP A 14 -22.93 1.07 -13.69
CA ASP A 14 -23.76 2.24 -14.00
C ASP A 14 -23.24 2.91 -15.27
N PRO A 15 -23.86 2.64 -16.44
CA PRO A 15 -23.40 3.18 -17.70
C PRO A 15 -23.56 4.71 -17.80
N THR A 16 -24.30 5.35 -16.89
CA THR A 16 -24.43 6.81 -16.87
C THR A 16 -23.22 7.50 -16.25
N LEU A 17 -22.38 6.76 -15.52
CA LEU A 17 -21.17 7.27 -14.88
C LEU A 17 -19.97 7.06 -15.80
N VAL A 18 -19.43 8.17 -16.31
CA VAL A 18 -18.22 8.21 -17.14
C VAL A 18 -17.23 9.18 -16.51
N PHE A 19 -16.01 8.71 -16.32
CA PHE A 19 -14.94 9.45 -15.66
C PHE A 19 -13.77 9.68 -16.62
N ASP A 20 -13.08 10.80 -16.44
CA ASP A 20 -11.78 11.03 -17.07
C ASP A 20 -10.70 10.16 -16.42
N ILE A 21 -9.89 9.52 -17.25
CA ILE A 21 -8.73 8.76 -16.80
C ILE A 21 -7.51 9.69 -16.83
N PRO A 22 -6.75 9.80 -15.73
CA PRO A 22 -5.50 10.55 -15.72
C PRO A 22 -4.47 10.00 -16.72
N ASP A 23 -3.65 10.87 -17.29
CA ASP A 23 -2.61 10.51 -18.27
C ASP A 23 -1.55 9.55 -17.69
N GLN A 24 -1.42 9.54 -16.36
CA GLN A 24 -0.53 8.63 -15.62
C GLN A 24 -1.09 7.21 -15.46
N VAL A 25 -2.35 6.99 -15.79
CA VAL A 25 -3.01 5.68 -15.72
C VAL A 25 -3.01 5.07 -17.13
N ASP A 26 -2.51 3.84 -17.23
CA ASP A 26 -2.49 3.11 -18.49
C ASP A 26 -3.85 2.44 -18.72
N THR A 27 -4.23 1.56 -17.81
CA THR A 27 -5.47 0.77 -17.92
C THR A 27 -6.26 0.71 -16.61
N ILE A 28 -7.58 0.60 -16.75
CA ILE A 28 -8.51 0.36 -15.66
C ILE A 28 -9.34 -0.87 -16.01
N ASN A 29 -9.14 -1.94 -15.26
CA ASN A 29 -9.79 -3.23 -15.49
C ASN A 29 -10.84 -3.48 -14.39
N THR A 30 -12.09 -3.74 -14.80
CA THR A 30 -13.09 -4.25 -13.86
C THR A 30 -12.84 -5.72 -13.60
N LEU A 31 -12.73 -6.09 -12.33
CA LEU A 31 -12.63 -7.50 -11.95
C LEU A 31 -14.04 -8.07 -11.77
N PRO A 32 -14.28 -9.34 -12.15
CA PRO A 32 -15.57 -9.98 -11.90
C PRO A 32 -15.95 -9.83 -10.42
N GLY A 33 -17.12 -9.24 -10.17
CA GLY A 33 -17.62 -9.09 -8.81
C GLY A 33 -17.74 -10.45 -8.12
N GLY A 34 -17.28 -10.54 -6.87
CA GLY A 34 -17.35 -11.77 -6.07
C GLY A 34 -16.05 -12.54 -5.92
N VAL A 35 -14.90 -12.03 -6.39
CA VAL A 35 -13.59 -12.54 -5.96
C VAL A 35 -13.35 -12.10 -4.51
N LEU A 36 -13.89 -12.89 -3.58
CA LEU A 36 -13.64 -12.79 -2.16
C LEU A 36 -12.36 -13.58 -1.86
N ASN A 37 -11.26 -12.86 -1.67
CA ASN A 37 -10.02 -13.48 -1.19
C ASN A 37 -10.02 -13.46 0.34
N THR A 38 -10.36 -14.61 0.93
CA THR A 38 -10.27 -14.81 2.38
C THR A 38 -8.93 -15.44 2.73
N LYS A 39 -8.20 -14.85 3.66
CA LYS A 39 -6.94 -15.37 4.18
C LYS A 39 -7.01 -15.40 5.71
N ALA A 40 -6.59 -16.51 6.29
CA ALA A 40 -6.35 -16.62 7.72
C ALA A 40 -4.86 -16.83 7.94
N THR A 41 -4.21 -15.95 8.69
CA THR A 41 -2.78 -16.01 8.98
C THR A 41 -2.60 -16.10 10.49
N LEU A 42 -1.92 -17.15 10.95
CA LEU A 42 -1.44 -17.24 12.32
C LEU A 42 -0.14 -16.44 12.43
N ILE A 43 -0.09 -15.53 13.38
CA ILE A 43 1.03 -14.64 13.64
C ILE A 43 1.54 -14.97 15.05
N GLU A 44 2.74 -15.54 15.10
CA GLU A 44 3.43 -15.90 16.34
C GLU A 44 4.64 -14.98 16.58
N THR A 45 5.16 -14.37 15.51
CA THR A 45 6.30 -13.47 15.57
C THR A 45 6.00 -12.12 14.91
N THR A 46 6.76 -11.09 15.31
CA THR A 46 6.70 -9.77 14.65
C THR A 46 7.14 -9.83 13.18
N GLU A 47 7.92 -10.84 12.80
CA GLU A 47 8.30 -11.10 11.41
C GLU A 47 7.11 -11.63 10.60
N ASP A 48 6.32 -12.55 11.17
CA ASP A 48 5.10 -13.06 10.53
C ASP A 48 4.10 -11.92 10.29
N PHE A 49 3.99 -10.99 11.24
CA PHE A 49 3.17 -9.79 11.06
C PHE A 49 3.67 -8.92 9.91
N LYS A 50 4.98 -8.67 9.80
CA LYS A 50 5.53 -7.89 8.67
C LYS A 50 5.28 -8.57 7.33
N LYS A 51 5.43 -9.90 7.29
CA LYS A 51 5.15 -10.69 6.08
C LYS A 51 3.67 -10.66 5.71
N SER A 52 2.77 -10.71 6.69
CA SER A 52 1.32 -10.61 6.42
C SER A 52 0.98 -9.29 5.74
N LYS A 53 1.53 -8.17 6.23
CA LYS A 53 1.32 -6.83 5.63
C LYS A 53 2.01 -6.63 4.29
N GLY A 54 3.23 -7.14 4.11
CA GLY A 54 3.95 -7.04 2.84
C GLY A 54 3.19 -7.68 1.67
N PHE A 55 2.54 -8.82 1.94
CA PHE A 55 1.68 -9.49 0.97
C PHE A 55 0.50 -8.61 0.51
N ASP A 56 -0.09 -7.84 1.42
CA ASP A 56 -1.24 -6.97 1.11
C ASP A 56 -0.85 -5.81 0.15
N LEU A 57 0.43 -5.41 0.11
CA LEU A 57 0.93 -4.40 -0.83
C LEU A 57 1.52 -4.99 -2.12
N GLY A 58 1.44 -6.31 -2.32
CA GLY A 58 2.07 -6.97 -3.47
C GLY A 58 3.59 -6.84 -3.48
N LEU A 59 4.21 -6.52 -2.35
CA LEU A 59 5.66 -6.55 -2.19
C LEU A 59 6.09 -8.03 -2.12
N ASP A 60 7.13 -8.39 -2.85
CA ASP A 60 7.74 -9.72 -2.75
C ASP A 60 8.06 -9.99 -1.26
N VAL A 61 7.78 -11.21 -0.81
CA VAL A 61 8.09 -11.68 0.55
C VAL A 61 9.58 -11.52 0.89
N ASN A 62 10.44 -11.43 -0.13
CA ASN A 62 11.86 -11.13 0.01
C ASN A 62 12.22 -9.63 -0.11
N THR A 63 11.30 -8.77 -0.59
CA THR A 63 11.47 -7.31 -0.66
C THR A 63 10.73 -6.54 0.43
N VAL A 64 10.19 -7.23 1.45
CA VAL A 64 9.78 -6.59 2.71
C VAL A 64 11.03 -5.96 3.33
N ALA A 65 11.29 -4.73 2.92
CA ALA A 65 12.54 -4.03 3.18
C ALA A 65 12.76 -3.87 4.69
N TYR A 66 14.02 -3.81 5.10
CA TYR A 66 14.42 -3.40 6.44
C TYR A 66 13.61 -2.18 6.89
N GLY A 67 12.79 -2.36 7.93
CA GLY A 67 11.97 -1.28 8.52
C GLY A 67 10.54 -1.12 7.98
N ALA A 68 10.13 -1.90 6.96
CA ALA A 68 8.73 -1.89 6.49
C ALA A 68 7.76 -2.16 7.64
N TYR A 69 6.77 -1.27 7.79
CA TYR A 69 5.76 -1.25 8.86
C TYR A 69 6.28 -1.13 10.30
N GLY A 70 7.60 -1.05 10.54
CA GLY A 70 8.16 -1.03 11.88
C GLY A 70 7.72 0.18 12.74
N VAL A 71 7.21 1.22 12.08
CA VAL A 71 6.69 2.44 12.72
C VAL A 71 5.16 2.50 12.80
N SER A 72 4.43 1.56 12.19
CA SER A 72 2.97 1.60 12.19
C SER A 72 2.41 1.30 13.57
N GLY A 73 1.27 1.92 13.91
CA GLY A 73 0.60 1.68 15.19
C GLY A 73 0.19 0.21 15.37
N SER A 74 -0.27 -0.44 14.29
CA SER A 74 -0.64 -1.85 14.31
C SER A 74 0.56 -2.78 14.51
N PHE A 75 1.74 -2.43 13.98
CA PHE A 75 2.96 -3.18 14.26
C PHE A 75 3.39 -3.04 15.72
N LYS A 76 3.31 -1.82 16.29
CA LYS A 76 3.62 -1.60 17.72
C LYS A 76 2.68 -2.39 18.62
N GLN A 77 1.39 -2.40 18.32
CA GLN A 77 0.41 -3.18 19.06
C GLN A 77 0.67 -4.68 18.95
N ALA A 78 0.89 -5.19 17.73
CA ALA A 78 1.27 -6.59 17.52
C ALA A 78 2.57 -6.95 18.24
N GLN A 79 3.56 -6.03 18.27
CA GLN A 79 4.78 -6.22 19.03
C GLN A 79 4.50 -6.31 20.54
N GLU A 80 3.69 -5.41 21.10
CA GLU A 80 3.31 -5.45 22.52
C GLU A 80 2.58 -6.75 22.89
N ASP A 81 1.69 -7.23 22.02
CA ASP A 81 0.96 -8.47 22.25
C ASP A 81 1.85 -9.71 22.15
N LEU A 82 2.74 -9.76 21.14
CA LEU A 82 3.61 -10.92 20.90
C LEU A 82 4.81 -10.99 21.85
N VAL A 83 5.32 -9.85 22.34
CA VAL A 83 6.42 -9.82 23.32
C VAL A 83 6.04 -10.47 24.66
N ASN A 84 4.74 -10.55 24.97
CA ASN A 84 4.26 -11.24 26.17
C ASN A 84 4.26 -12.79 26.05
N SER A 85 4.66 -13.38 24.91
CA SER A 85 4.91 -14.83 24.67
C SER A 85 3.79 -15.83 24.99
N THR A 86 2.68 -15.39 25.58
CA THR A 86 1.49 -16.18 25.90
C THR A 86 0.34 -15.89 24.95
N LYS A 87 0.56 -15.01 23.96
CA LYS A 87 -0.44 -14.61 22.99
C LYS A 87 -0.04 -14.99 21.57
N SER A 88 -1.02 -15.41 20.79
CA SER A 88 -0.92 -15.56 19.34
C SER A 88 -2.00 -14.72 18.70
N ILE A 89 -1.72 -14.18 17.51
CA ILE A 89 -2.68 -13.36 16.77
C ILE A 89 -3.14 -14.15 15.55
N VAL A 90 -4.45 -14.28 15.37
CA VAL A 90 -5.03 -14.79 14.13
C VAL A 90 -5.62 -13.62 13.36
N GLU A 91 -5.02 -13.29 12.22
CA GLU A 91 -5.57 -12.31 11.29
C GLU A 91 -6.44 -13.01 10.25
N VAL A 92 -7.72 -12.67 10.22
CA VAL A 92 -8.65 -13.03 9.16
C VAL A 92 -8.90 -11.80 8.31
N SER A 93 -8.56 -11.87 7.03
CA SER A 93 -8.78 -10.80 6.07
C SER A 93 -9.66 -11.27 4.92
N ALA A 94 -10.53 -10.38 4.46
CA ALA A 94 -11.37 -10.55 3.29
C ALA A 94 -11.20 -9.32 2.39
N PHE A 95 -10.75 -9.54 1.15
CA PHE A 95 -10.69 -8.49 0.15
C PHE A 95 -11.72 -8.75 -0.95
N VAL A 96 -12.46 -7.71 -1.30
CA VAL A 96 -13.40 -7.70 -2.43
C VAL A 96 -12.91 -6.64 -3.41
N SER A 97 -12.15 -7.08 -4.41
CA SER A 97 -11.67 -6.21 -5.49
C SER A 97 -12.81 -5.90 -6.46
N ALA A 98 -12.98 -4.63 -6.81
CA ALA A 98 -13.91 -4.21 -7.87
C ALA A 98 -13.16 -3.76 -9.13
N ILE A 99 -12.01 -3.09 -8.95
CA ILE A 99 -11.28 -2.42 -10.02
C ILE A 99 -9.79 -2.63 -9.81
N ARG A 100 -9.06 -2.96 -10.86
CA ARG A 100 -7.60 -2.88 -10.92
C ARG A 100 -7.22 -1.67 -11.77
N VAL A 101 -6.29 -0.86 -11.27
CA VAL A 101 -5.70 0.26 -12.00
C VAL A 101 -4.22 -0.03 -12.19
N ASP A 102 -3.77 0.02 -13.43
CA ASP A 102 -2.37 -0.11 -13.80
C ASP A 102 -1.87 1.27 -14.26
N MET A 103 -0.74 1.71 -13.69
CA MET A 103 -0.13 2.99 -14.01
C MET A 103 0.73 2.86 -15.28
N SER A 104 0.94 3.97 -15.97
CA SER A 104 1.87 4.00 -17.11
C SER A 104 3.29 3.65 -16.65
N PRO A 105 4.16 3.12 -17.54
CA PRO A 105 5.54 2.85 -17.18
C PRO A 105 6.27 4.10 -16.67
N TYR A 106 7.22 3.93 -15.74
CA TYR A 106 7.89 5.06 -15.06
C TYR A 106 8.55 6.07 -16.01
N TYR A 107 8.99 5.63 -17.20
CA TYR A 107 9.63 6.48 -18.20
C TYR A 107 8.63 7.32 -19.02
N GLU A 108 7.33 7.04 -18.91
CA GLU A 108 6.23 7.81 -19.52
C GLU A 108 5.52 8.72 -18.50
N ILE A 109 5.65 8.42 -17.20
CA ILE A 109 5.05 9.24 -16.15
C ILE A 109 5.91 10.48 -15.90
N THR A 110 5.28 11.65 -16.02
CA THR A 110 5.85 12.90 -15.52
C THR A 110 5.31 13.18 -14.11
N PRO A 111 6.18 13.37 -13.08
CA PRO A 111 5.75 13.76 -11.74
C PRO A 111 4.96 15.08 -11.75
N ASN A 112 4.16 15.34 -10.73
CA ASN A 112 3.47 16.63 -10.62
C ASN A 112 4.48 17.77 -10.38
N GLN A 113 4.04 19.03 -10.62
CA GLN A 113 4.92 20.19 -10.47
C GLN A 113 5.47 20.34 -9.04
N GLU A 114 4.67 19.99 -8.03
CA GLU A 114 5.07 20.08 -6.63
C GLU A 114 6.25 19.15 -6.29
N PHE A 115 6.21 17.91 -6.77
CA PHE A 115 7.31 16.95 -6.63
C PHE A 115 8.56 17.45 -7.34
N GLN A 116 8.42 17.90 -8.59
CA GLN A 116 9.55 18.44 -9.37
C GLN A 116 10.17 19.65 -8.66
N ASP A 117 9.34 20.61 -8.22
CA ASP A 117 9.79 21.80 -7.51
C ASP A 117 10.51 21.45 -6.21
N PHE A 118 10.03 20.46 -5.45
CA PHE A 118 10.71 20.04 -4.24
C PHE A 118 12.09 19.46 -4.55
N VAL A 119 12.18 18.56 -5.54
CA VAL A 119 13.45 17.94 -5.92
C VAL A 119 14.44 18.96 -6.46
N GLU A 120 14.01 19.85 -7.35
CA GLU A 120 14.89 20.81 -8.03
C GLU A 120 15.30 21.99 -7.15
N LYS A 121 14.42 22.45 -6.25
CA LYS A 121 14.62 23.71 -5.52
C LYS A 121 14.91 23.53 -4.04
N GLN A 122 14.58 22.37 -3.46
CA GLN A 122 14.67 22.16 -2.00
C GLN A 122 15.63 21.05 -1.58
N LEU A 123 15.84 20.03 -2.42
CA LEU A 123 16.79 18.97 -2.10
C LEU A 123 18.23 19.42 -2.40
N PRO A 124 19.16 19.27 -1.45
CA PRO A 124 20.58 19.45 -1.74
C PRO A 124 21.12 18.30 -2.59
N ASP A 125 22.29 18.49 -3.19
CA ASP A 125 22.93 17.47 -4.04
C ASP A 125 23.27 16.16 -3.30
N THR A 126 23.46 16.23 -1.98
CA THR A 126 23.82 15.06 -1.16
C THR A 126 23.06 15.02 0.15
N ILE A 127 22.77 13.82 0.62
CA ILE A 127 22.12 13.56 1.92
C ILE A 127 22.95 14.13 3.07
N ALA A 128 24.29 14.03 3.01
CA ALA A 128 25.17 14.53 4.06
C ALA A 128 25.09 16.04 4.25
N ALA A 129 24.78 16.80 3.19
CA ALA A 129 24.67 18.26 3.26
C ALA A 129 23.44 18.70 4.07
N ASN A 130 22.32 17.98 3.96
CA ASN A 130 21.14 18.23 4.79
C ASN A 130 20.25 16.98 4.89
N PRO A 131 20.51 16.08 5.85
CA PRO A 131 19.73 14.85 5.98
C PRO A 131 18.26 15.11 6.34
N ALA A 132 17.97 16.22 7.03
CA ALA A 132 16.61 16.59 7.41
C ALA A 132 15.72 16.91 6.20
N LYS A 133 16.27 17.51 5.13
CA LYS A 133 15.50 17.79 3.90
C LYS A 133 15.12 16.52 3.13
N TYR A 134 15.97 15.51 3.16
CA TYR A 134 15.62 14.19 2.62
C TYR A 134 14.58 13.48 3.46
N GLN A 135 14.63 13.61 4.79
CA GLN A 135 13.57 13.09 5.65
C GLN A 135 12.23 13.79 5.38
N GLU A 136 12.23 15.11 5.24
CA GLU A 136 11.04 15.89 4.86
C GLU A 136 10.46 15.45 3.50
N PHE A 137 11.32 15.15 2.52
CA PHE A 137 10.89 14.57 1.25
C PHE A 137 10.19 13.22 1.44
N VAL A 138 10.79 12.32 2.23
CA VAL A 138 10.21 11.00 2.54
C VAL A 138 8.89 11.13 3.29
N ASP A 139 8.80 12.06 4.23
CA ASP A 139 7.58 12.30 5.01
C ASP A 139 6.45 12.88 4.13
N THR A 140 6.81 13.67 3.11
CA THR A 140 5.85 14.34 2.22
C THR A 140 5.39 13.43 1.08
N PHE A 141 6.32 12.76 0.40
CA PHE A 141 6.04 12.00 -0.83
C PHE A 141 6.09 10.48 -0.64
N GLY A 142 6.53 10.00 0.51
CA GLY A 142 6.78 8.59 0.75
C GLY A 142 8.11 8.11 0.15
N THR A 143 8.28 6.80 0.14
CA THR A 143 9.49 6.13 -0.36
C THR A 143 9.26 5.35 -1.65
N HIS A 144 8.00 5.16 -2.06
CA HIS A 144 7.59 4.33 -3.19
C HIS A 144 6.41 5.00 -3.92
N TYR A 145 6.17 4.57 -5.15
CA TYR A 145 4.97 4.89 -5.92
C TYR A 145 4.25 3.58 -6.30
N PHE A 146 2.98 3.68 -6.67
CA PHE A 146 2.21 2.53 -7.15
C PHE A 146 2.44 2.31 -8.64
N ASP A 147 2.81 1.09 -9.03
CA ASP A 147 2.81 0.63 -10.42
C ASP A 147 1.45 0.03 -10.81
N SER A 148 0.81 -0.65 -9.86
CA SER A 148 -0.57 -1.11 -9.98
C SER A 148 -1.24 -1.13 -8.61
N ALA A 149 -2.57 -1.05 -8.60
CA ALA A 149 -3.36 -1.13 -7.38
C ALA A 149 -4.72 -1.79 -7.62
N PHE A 150 -5.18 -2.55 -6.61
CA PHE A 150 -6.55 -3.04 -6.56
C PHE A 150 -7.38 -2.15 -5.64
N PHE A 151 -8.52 -1.70 -6.16
CA PHE A 151 -9.49 -0.89 -5.45
C PHE A 151 -10.76 -1.70 -5.15
N GLY A 152 -11.27 -1.55 -3.94
CA GLY A 152 -12.39 -2.30 -3.45
C GLY A 152 -12.54 -2.21 -1.93
N GLY A 153 -13.23 -3.19 -1.35
CA GLY A 153 -13.42 -3.29 0.10
C GLY A 153 -12.39 -4.23 0.73
N PHE A 154 -11.78 -3.80 1.82
CA PHE A 154 -10.93 -4.63 2.68
C PHE A 154 -11.52 -4.71 4.08
N VAL A 155 -11.77 -5.92 4.57
CA VAL A 155 -12.17 -6.17 5.95
C VAL A 155 -11.10 -7.02 6.59
N GLN A 156 -10.61 -6.56 7.74
CA GLN A 156 -9.64 -7.30 8.55
C GLN A 156 -10.14 -7.43 9.98
N GLN A 157 -10.05 -8.65 10.50
CA GLN A 157 -10.28 -8.97 11.90
C GLN A 157 -9.00 -9.54 12.50
N SER A 158 -8.56 -8.97 13.62
CA SER A 158 -7.48 -9.52 14.44
C SER A 158 -8.10 -10.19 15.66
N ILE A 159 -7.72 -11.44 15.93
CA ILE A 159 -8.18 -12.22 17.08
C ILE A 159 -6.97 -12.56 17.92
N GLU A 160 -6.93 -12.03 19.14
CA GLU A 160 -5.92 -12.39 20.14
C GLU A 160 -6.33 -13.69 20.84
N LEU A 161 -5.45 -14.68 20.80
CA LEU A 161 -5.58 -15.93 21.54
C LEU A 161 -4.58 -15.91 22.68
N SER A 162 -5.04 -16.03 23.93
CA SER A 162 -4.16 -16.16 25.09
C SER A 162 -4.09 -17.64 25.50
N SER A 163 -2.88 -18.21 25.55
CA SER A 163 -2.64 -19.52 26.13
C SER A 163 -2.31 -19.35 27.62
N ASN A 164 -3.29 -19.57 28.48
CA ASN A 164 -3.02 -19.79 29.90
C ASN A 164 -2.64 -21.27 30.08
N LEU A 165 -1.35 -21.56 30.07
CA LEU A 165 -0.85 -22.81 30.65
C LEU A 165 -0.78 -22.60 32.17
N ASN A 166 -1.60 -23.37 32.90
CA ASN A 166 -1.61 -23.42 34.37
C ASN A 166 -0.23 -23.71 34.96
#